data_AF-A0A355C5H6-F1
#
_entry.id   AF-A0A355C5H6-F1
#
_cell.length_a   1.000
_cell.length_b   1.000
_cell.length_c   1.000
_cell.angle_alpha   90.00
_cell.angle_beta   90.00
_cell.angle_gamma   90.00
#
_symmetry.space_group_name_H-M   'P 1'
#
loop_
_entity.id
_entity.type
_entity.pdbx_description
1 polymer ?
#
loop_
_entity_poly.entity_id
_entity_poly.type
_entity_poly.pdbx_seq_one_letter_code
_entity_poly.pdbx_strand_id
1 'polypeptide(L)'
;AVAAGGAVGLERQINNKSAGFRTNTLVSVGACIYVLINVILTENGGDPTRIIGQIVTGIGFLGAGVILHRGINVQGLTTAATIWCSAALGSLAGLGLYVELLISAL
;
A
#
# COMPACT_ATOMS: atom_id res chain seq x y z
N ALA A 1 -9.11 -0.94 -5.03
CA ALA A 1 -8.39 -1.02 -3.74
C ALA A 1 -8.63 -2.36 -3.04
N VAL A 2 -9.84 -2.63 -2.52
CA VAL A 2 -10.15 -3.88 -1.78
C VAL A 2 -9.75 -5.15 -2.55
N ALA A 3 -10.13 -5.25 -3.83
CA ALA A 3 -9.79 -6.42 -4.64
C ALA A 3 -8.27 -6.63 -4.78
N ALA A 4 -7.53 -5.58 -5.14
CA ALA A 4 -6.08 -5.66 -5.36
C ALA A 4 -5.30 -5.91 -4.05
N GLY A 5 -5.55 -5.13 -2.98
CA GLY A 5 -4.93 -5.35 -1.67
C GLY A 5 -5.36 -6.67 -1.03
N GLY A 6 -6.58 -7.11 -1.29
CA GLY A 6 -7.11 -8.40 -0.89
C GLY A 6 -6.41 -9.56 -1.60
N ALA A 7 -6.17 -9.47 -2.91
CA ALA A 7 -5.46 -10.50 -3.68
C ALA A 7 -4.03 -10.71 -3.14
N VAL A 8 -3.25 -9.63 -2.99
CA VAL A 8 -1.91 -9.69 -2.38
C VAL A 8 -1.96 -10.27 -0.97
N GLY A 9 -2.93 -9.82 -0.17
CA GLY A 9 -3.10 -10.30 1.19
C GLY A 9 -3.51 -11.77 1.30
N LEU A 10 -4.34 -12.26 0.36
CA LEU A 10 -4.74 -13.67 0.28
C LEU A 10 -3.56 -14.55 -0.05
N GLU A 11 -2.77 -14.21 -1.07
CA GLU A 11 -1.57 -14.94 -1.43
C GLU A 11 -0.61 -15.07 -0.24
N ARG A 12 -0.38 -13.95 0.47
CA ARG A 12 0.46 -13.96 1.68
C ARG A 12 -0.09 -14.84 2.79
N GLN A 13 -1.41 -14.78 3.02
CA GLN A 13 -2.05 -15.57 4.07
C GLN A 13 -2.01 -17.08 3.76
N ILE A 14 -2.24 -17.47 2.51
CA ILE A 14 -2.15 -18.88 2.06
C ILE A 14 -0.73 -19.40 2.24
N ASN A 15 0.28 -18.56 1.99
CA ASN A 15 1.69 -18.90 2.15
C ASN A 15 2.21 -18.77 3.60
N ASN A 16 1.32 -18.64 4.59
CA ASN A 16 1.64 -18.48 6.01
C ASN A 16 2.65 -17.35 6.30
N LYS A 17 2.58 -16.25 5.53
CA LYS A 17 3.44 -15.09 5.72
C LYS A 17 2.81 -14.07 6.67
N SER A 18 3.65 -13.29 7.35
CA SER A 18 3.19 -12.15 8.12
C SER A 18 2.60 -11.05 7.22
N ALA A 19 1.72 -10.24 7.80
CA ALA A 19 0.79 -9.34 7.10
C ALA A 19 -0.02 -10.08 6.01
N GLY A 20 -1.12 -10.71 6.43
CA GLY A 20 -2.03 -11.45 5.56
C GLY A 20 -3.14 -10.57 4.96
N PHE A 21 -4.31 -11.16 4.73
CA PHE A 21 -5.43 -10.54 4.04
C PHE A 21 -5.86 -9.19 4.64
N ARG A 22 -6.13 -9.17 5.94
CA ARG A 22 -6.63 -7.98 6.63
C ARG A 22 -5.65 -6.81 6.53
N THR A 23 -4.35 -7.05 6.69
CA THR A 23 -3.32 -5.99 6.68
C THR A 23 -3.20 -5.35 5.30
N ASN A 24 -2.99 -6.13 4.24
CA ASN A 24 -2.79 -5.60 2.89
C ASN A 24 -4.06 -4.91 2.36
N THR A 25 -5.24 -5.47 2.68
CA THR A 25 -6.52 -4.85 2.33
C THR A 25 -6.68 -3.48 3.00
N LEU A 26 -6.44 -3.38 4.32
CA LEU A 26 -6.57 -2.11 5.05
C LEU A 26 -5.58 -1.06 4.55
N VAL A 27 -4.34 -1.44 4.26
CA VAL A 27 -3.32 -0.53 3.73
C VAL A 27 -3.71 0.00 2.35
N SER A 28 -4.17 -0.88 1.46
CA SER A 28 -4.63 -0.49 0.12
C SER A 28 -5.87 0.41 0.18
N VAL A 29 -6.83 0.10 1.04
CA VAL A 29 -8.04 0.92 1.24
C VAL A 29 -7.69 2.29 1.82
N GLY A 30 -6.82 2.33 2.84
CA GLY A 30 -6.39 3.60 3.45
C GLY A 30 -5.70 4.52 2.45
N ALA A 31 -4.78 4.00 1.65
CA ALA A 31 -4.11 4.77 0.60
C ALA A 31 -5.12 5.29 -0.44
N CYS A 32 -6.07 4.46 -0.88
CA CYS A 32 -7.14 4.87 -1.79
C CYS A 32 -7.99 6.02 -1.21
N ILE A 33 -8.36 5.95 0.07
CA ILE A 33 -9.14 7.01 0.73
C ILE A 33 -8.37 8.33 0.73
N TYR A 34 -7.09 8.33 1.10
CA TYR A 34 -6.29 9.55 1.11
C TYR A 34 -6.07 10.14 -0.30
N VAL A 35 -5.95 9.29 -1.32
CA VAL A 35 -5.90 9.76 -2.71
C VAL A 35 -7.22 10.39 -3.13
N LEU A 36 -8.37 9.80 -2.79
CA LEU A 36 -9.67 10.40 -3.09
C LEU A 36 -9.85 11.75 -2.39
N ILE A 37 -9.46 11.85 -1.11
CA ILE A 37 -9.44 13.12 -0.37
C ILE A 37 -8.57 14.15 -1.12
N ASN A 38 -7.38 13.75 -1.56
CA ASN A 38 -6.48 14.63 -2.29
C ASN A 38 -7.10 15.15 -3.60
N VAL A 39 -7.69 14.27 -4.40
CA VAL A 39 -8.35 14.65 -5.67
C VAL A 39 -9.45 15.70 -5.41
N ILE A 40 -10.29 15.48 -4.40
CA ILE A 40 -11.36 16.41 -4.01
C ILE A 40 -10.79 17.77 -3.56
N LEU A 41 -9.73 17.76 -2.74
CA LEU A 41 -9.14 19.00 -2.21
C LEU A 41 -8.39 19.80 -3.27
N THR A 42 -7.87 19.14 -4.31
CA THR A 42 -7.09 19.79 -5.38
C THR A 42 -7.91 20.15 -6.62
N GLU A 43 -9.21 19.86 -6.63
CA GLU A 43 -10.10 20.07 -7.78
C GLU A 43 -10.11 21.53 -8.27
N ASN A 44 -10.01 22.49 -7.35
CA ASN A 44 -10.00 23.94 -7.65
C ASN A 44 -8.59 24.56 -7.64
N GLY A 45 -7.56 23.73 -7.83
CA GLY A 45 -6.15 24.12 -7.76
C GLY A 45 -5.48 23.64 -6.48
N GLY A 46 -4.22 23.23 -6.59
CA GLY A 46 -3.44 22.63 -5.52
C GLY A 46 -2.38 21.69 -6.09
N ASP A 47 -1.47 21.22 -5.25
CA ASP A 47 -0.48 20.22 -5.63
C ASP A 47 -1.02 18.81 -5.33
N PRO A 48 -1.44 18.04 -6.36
CA PRO A 48 -1.99 16.71 -6.17
C PRO A 48 -0.94 15.68 -5.73
N THR A 49 0.35 16.03 -5.75
CA THR A 49 1.41 15.11 -5.34
C THR A 49 1.67 15.13 -3.83
N ARG A 50 1.20 16.18 -3.13
CA ARG A 50 1.54 16.41 -1.71
C ARG A 50 1.04 15.29 -0.80
N ILE A 51 -0.24 14.94 -0.85
CA ILE A 51 -0.79 13.86 -0.01
C ILE A 51 -0.24 12.50 -0.45
N ILE A 52 -0.07 12.27 -1.75
CA ILE A 52 0.52 11.03 -2.28
C ILE A 52 1.93 10.81 -1.72
N GLY A 53 2.77 11.86 -1.72
CA GLY A 53 4.11 11.81 -1.13
C GLY A 53 4.11 11.48 0.37
N GLN A 54 3.11 11.97 1.11
CA GLN A 54 2.95 11.63 2.53
C GLN A 54 2.54 10.17 2.74
N ILE A 55 1.74 9.58 1.84
CA ILE A 55 1.42 8.15 1.88
C ILE A 55 2.70 7.33 1.71
N VAL A 56 3.53 7.64 0.70
CA VAL A 56 4.78 6.90 0.44
C VAL A 56 5.71 6.96 1.66
N THR A 57 5.86 8.14 2.24
CA THR A 57 6.68 8.36 3.45
C THR A 57 6.12 7.61 4.66
N GLY A 58 4.81 7.73 4.91
CA GLY A 58 4.15 7.10 6.06
C GLY A 58 4.20 5.57 6.03
N ILE A 59 4.03 4.98 4.85
CA ILE A 59 4.14 3.52 4.71
C ILE A 59 5.59 3.04 4.84
N GLY A 60 6.58 3.84 4.40
CA GLY A 60 7.99 3.57 4.65
C GLY A 60 8.30 3.46 6.15
N PHE A 61 7.73 4.34 6.97
CA PHE A 61 7.86 4.29 8.44
C PHE A 61 7.22 3.02 9.03
N LEU A 62 6.00 2.66 8.60
CA LEU A 62 5.36 1.40 9.04
C LEU A 62 6.18 0.18 8.64
N GLY A 63 6.75 0.19 7.43
CA GLY A 63 7.64 -0.86 6.93
C GLY A 63 8.87 -1.06 7.81
N ALA A 64 9.52 0.04 8.24
CA ALA A 64 10.64 -0.02 9.17
C ALA A 64 10.27 -0.69 10.51
N GLY A 65 9.05 -0.46 11.01
CA GLY A 65 8.54 -1.11 12.23
C GLY A 65 8.29 -2.62 12.09
N VAL A 66 8.16 -3.15 10.87
CA VAL A 66 7.99 -4.58 10.59
C VAL A 66 9.33 -5.29 10.37
N ILE A 67 10.39 -4.55 10.05
CA ILE A 67 11.72 -5.10 9.80
C ILE A 67 12.44 -5.31 11.13
N LEU A 68 12.72 -6.57 11.45
CA LEU A 68 13.38 -6.97 12.69
C LEU A 68 14.80 -7.43 12.41
N HIS A 69 15.78 -6.87 13.14
CA HIS A 69 17.17 -7.28 13.10
C HIS A 69 17.49 -8.19 14.29
N ARG A 70 18.02 -9.38 14.03
CA ARG A 70 18.52 -10.32 15.05
C ARG A 70 19.95 -10.73 14.68
N GLY A 71 20.94 -9.99 15.19
CA GLY A 71 22.33 -10.15 14.80
C GLY A 71 22.51 -9.89 13.31
N ILE A 72 23.03 -10.87 12.58
CA ILE A 72 23.21 -10.82 11.12
C ILE A 72 21.93 -11.14 10.32
N ASN A 73 20.86 -11.62 10.97
CA ASN A 73 19.63 -12.00 10.29
C ASN A 73 18.61 -10.86 10.26
N VAL A 74 18.11 -10.54 9.07
CA VAL A 74 17.01 -9.57 8.86
C VAL A 74 15.73 -10.34 8.54
N GLN A 75 14.65 -10.03 9.26
CA GLN A 75 13.33 -10.61 9.02
C GLN A 75 12.30 -9.50 8.73
N GLY A 76 11.23 -9.85 8.01
CA GLY A 76 10.14 -8.92 7.72
C GLY A 76 10.37 -7.99 6.53
N LEU A 77 11.52 -8.03 5.86
CA LEU A 77 11.83 -7.20 4.68
C LEU A 77 10.78 -7.37 3.57
N THR A 78 10.47 -8.61 3.19
CA THR A 78 9.45 -8.89 2.17
C THR A 78 8.06 -8.46 2.62
N THR A 79 7.75 -8.58 3.92
CA THR A 79 6.46 -8.14 4.47
C THR A 79 6.32 -6.62 4.38
N ALA A 80 7.37 -5.87 4.74
CA ALA A 80 7.41 -4.43 4.58
C ALA A 80 7.25 -4.02 3.10
N ALA A 81 7.94 -4.70 2.18
CA ALA A 81 7.79 -4.47 0.74
C ALA A 81 6.35 -4.71 0.26
N THR A 82 5.69 -5.79 0.69
CA THR A 82 4.30 -6.06 0.28
C THR A 82 3.28 -5.06 0.83
N ILE A 83 3.50 -4.55 2.05
CA ILE A 83 2.70 -3.47 2.61
C ILE A 83 2.88 -2.20 1.78
N TRP A 84 4.12 -1.89 1.39
CA TRP A 84 4.44 -0.74 0.54
C TRP A 84 3.79 -0.84 -0.85
N CYS A 85 3.88 -2.00 -1.50
CA CYS A 85 3.18 -2.25 -2.77
C CYS A 85 1.65 -2.16 -2.62
N SER A 86 1.08 -2.68 -1.52
CA SER A 86 -0.37 -2.61 -1.27
C SER A 86 -0.88 -1.18 -1.19
N ALA A 87 -0.09 -0.27 -0.60
CA ALA A 87 -0.40 1.15 -0.58
C ALA A 87 -0.39 1.74 -2.00
N ALA A 88 0.60 1.40 -2.83
CA ALA A 88 0.67 1.84 -4.22
C ALA A 88 -0.54 1.37 -5.03
N LEU A 89 -0.96 0.11 -4.89
CA LEU A 89 -2.19 -0.43 -5.50
C LEU A 89 -3.44 0.33 -5.03
N GLY A 90 -3.48 0.71 -3.75
CA GLY A 90 -4.51 1.58 -3.20
C GLY A 90 -4.57 2.94 -3.88
N SER A 91 -3.40 3.57 -4.04
CA SER A 91 -3.25 4.87 -4.69
C SER A 91 -3.67 4.85 -6.15
N LEU A 92 -3.25 3.85 -6.93
CA LEU A 92 -3.67 3.68 -8.32
C LEU A 92 -5.19 3.54 -8.44
N ALA A 93 -5.81 2.76 -7.54
CA ALA A 93 -7.26 2.63 -7.50
C ALA A 93 -7.97 3.95 -7.17
N GLY A 94 -7.43 4.76 -6.25
CA GLY A 94 -7.97 6.07 -5.90
C GLY A 94 -7.82 7.10 -7.02
N LEU A 95 -6.78 6.98 -7.85
CA LEU A 95 -6.57 7.82 -9.04
C LEU A 95 -7.41 7.38 -10.24
N GLY A 96 -8.09 6.22 -10.18
CA GLY A 96 -8.81 5.65 -11.32
C GLY A 96 -7.92 5.02 -12.39
N LEU A 97 -6.64 4.79 -12.09
CA LEU A 97 -5.63 4.20 -12.99
C LEU A 97 -5.75 2.66 -12.98
N TYR A 98 -6.84 2.15 -13.55
CA TYR A 98 -7.20 0.73 -13.45
C TYR A 98 -6.33 -0.20 -14.29
N VAL A 99 -5.75 0.28 -15.39
CA VAL A 99 -4.86 -0.54 -16.25
C VAL A 99 -3.53 -0.77 -15.52
N GLU A 100 -2.94 0.29 -14.99
CA GLU A 100 -1.73 0.27 -14.18
C GLU A 100 -1.94 -0.56 -12.92
N LEU A 101 -3.11 -0.44 -12.28
CA LEU A 101 -3.51 -1.25 -11.15
C LEU A 101 -3.51 -2.74 -11.49
N LEU A 102 -4.09 -3.12 -12.64
CA LEU A 102 -4.16 -4.51 -13.07
C LEU A 102 -2.78 -5.10 -13.34
N ILE A 103 -1.93 -4.35 -14.07
CA ILE A 103 -0.56 -4.78 -14.39
C ILE A 103 0.30 -4.90 -13.12
N SER A 104 0.11 -4.01 -12.15
CA SER A 104 0.90 -3.99 -10.91
C SER A 104 0.42 -5.00 -9.86
N ALA A 105 -0.81 -5.51 -9.99
CA ALA A 105 -1.39 -6.49 -9.08
C ALA A 105 -1.12 -7.94 -9.51
N LEU A 106 -0.67 -8.17 -10.75
CA LEU A 106 -0.28 -9.45 -11.34
C LEU A 106 1.23 -9.66 -11.23
#